data_AF-A0A960IVM2-F1
#
_entry.id   AF-A0A960IVM2-F1
#
_cell.length_a   1.000
_cell.length_b   1.000
_cell.length_c   1.000
_cell.angle_alpha   90.00
_cell.angle_beta   90.00
_cell.angle_gamma   90.00
#
_symmetry.space_group_name_H-M   'P 1'
#
loop_
_entity.id
_entity.type
_entity.pdbx_description
1 polymer ?
#
loop_
_entity_poly.entity_id
_entity_poly.type
_entity_poly.pdbx_seq_one_letter_code
_entity_poly.pdbx_strand_id
1 'polypeptide(L)'
;MTGPLPDPPDLDPPTLAGSSFGRSRRGFEPTEVRSMLGRAADALRVWAERDAKMAERIAELSVRLDEAEEFDEARVTSVLGNETARIVAAARDAAAEIRAQAEADAAELTERTKAESEAAADALLNAATTDRAAAERARSEAEQEAAAALASATESAERMVAEATEAAESMVADARAEAEALLAAAREESETLRSDAQSRHDELLESAGRVLEERTAEAEAAALEIRSSAESELEAATETAARELADARAEVERITESAESA
;
A
#
# COMPACT_ATOMS: atom_id res chain seq x y z
N MET A 1 -11.03 -85.86 57.69
CA MET A 1 -11.40 -86.50 58.98
C MET A 1 -11.53 -87.99 58.75
N THR A 2 -10.46 -88.73 59.00
CA THR A 2 -10.45 -90.19 59.08
C THR A 2 -9.56 -90.48 60.28
N GLY A 3 -10.18 -90.83 61.42
CA GLY A 3 -9.43 -91.20 62.61
C GLY A 3 -8.49 -92.37 62.30
N PRO A 4 -7.37 -92.50 63.01
CA PRO A 4 -6.47 -93.63 62.82
C PRO A 4 -7.29 -94.92 62.95
N LEU A 5 -7.17 -95.82 61.97
CA LEU A 5 -7.76 -97.15 62.09
C LEU A 5 -7.24 -97.75 63.41
N PRO A 6 -8.11 -98.25 64.29
CA PRO A 6 -7.65 -98.90 65.51
C PRO A 6 -6.75 -100.08 65.14
N ASP A 7 -5.63 -100.22 65.85
CA ASP A 7 -4.72 -101.34 65.63
C ASP A 7 -5.49 -102.67 65.75
N PRO A 8 -5.27 -103.61 64.82
CA PRO A 8 -5.97 -104.88 64.86
C PRO A 8 -5.67 -105.61 66.19
N PRO A 9 -6.67 -106.28 66.81
CA PRO A 9 -6.44 -107.02 68.05
C PRO A 9 -5.38 -108.10 67.84
N ASP A 10 -4.51 -108.28 68.84
CA ASP A 10 -3.34 -109.16 68.80
C ASP A 10 -3.74 -110.65 68.86
N LEU A 11 -4.30 -111.15 67.75
CA LEU A 11 -4.76 -112.51 67.55
C LEU A 11 -3.90 -113.19 66.48
N ASP A 12 -2.67 -113.53 66.86
CA ASP A 12 -1.71 -114.19 65.98
C ASP A 12 -2.22 -115.61 65.59
N PRO A 13 -2.28 -115.97 64.29
CA PRO A 13 -2.76 -117.28 63.83
C PRO A 13 -2.19 -118.52 64.56
N PRO A 14 -0.88 -118.62 64.87
CA PRO A 14 -0.31 -119.71 65.65
C PRO A 14 -0.89 -119.79 67.07
N THR A 15 -1.12 -118.63 67.70
CA THR A 15 -1.67 -118.52 69.06
C THR A 15 -3.13 -118.97 69.09
N LEU A 16 -3.91 -118.66 68.05
CA LEU A 16 -5.30 -119.11 67.93
C LEU A 16 -5.40 -120.64 67.72
N ALA A 17 -4.55 -121.22 66.87
CA ALA A 17 -4.54 -122.66 66.59
C ALA A 17 -4.13 -123.51 67.81
N GLY A 18 -3.25 -122.98 68.66
CA GLY A 18 -2.78 -123.65 69.90
C GLY A 18 -3.68 -123.48 71.13
N SER A 19 -4.76 -122.70 71.03
CA SER A 19 -5.60 -122.34 72.19
C SER A 19 -6.44 -123.53 72.71
N SER A 20 -6.52 -123.68 74.05
CA SER A 20 -7.26 -124.77 74.72
C SER A 20 -8.35 -124.26 75.66
N PHE A 21 -9.52 -124.91 75.68
CA PHE A 21 -10.68 -124.51 76.48
C PHE A 21 -11.05 -125.58 77.53
N GLY A 22 -11.60 -125.17 78.68
CA GLY A 22 -12.05 -126.07 79.75
C GLY A 22 -13.33 -126.86 79.40
N ARG A 23 -13.55 -128.04 80.00
CA ARG A 23 -14.72 -128.91 79.72
C ARG A 23 -15.93 -128.52 80.59
N SER A 24 -17.10 -128.32 79.98
CA SER A 24 -18.39 -128.05 80.67
C SER A 24 -19.40 -129.19 80.43
N ARG A 25 -20.36 -129.37 81.36
CA ARG A 25 -21.38 -130.46 81.32
C ARG A 25 -22.33 -130.38 80.11
N ARG A 26 -22.41 -129.24 79.42
CA ARG A 26 -23.14 -129.03 78.16
C ARG A 26 -22.42 -127.95 77.36
N GLY A 27 -21.84 -128.30 76.22
CA GLY A 27 -20.97 -127.42 75.43
C GLY A 27 -20.59 -128.04 74.08
N PHE A 28 -19.85 -127.27 73.28
CA PHE A 28 -19.40 -127.70 71.95
C PHE A 28 -18.35 -128.81 72.03
N GLU A 29 -18.31 -129.66 71.00
CA GLU A 29 -17.40 -130.80 70.94
C GLU A 29 -15.95 -130.29 70.76
N PRO A 30 -14.99 -130.71 71.62
CA PRO A 30 -13.63 -130.13 71.61
C PRO A 30 -12.85 -130.33 70.31
N THR A 31 -13.12 -131.40 69.57
CA THR A 31 -12.45 -131.71 68.29
C THR A 31 -12.98 -130.79 67.18
N GLU A 32 -14.29 -130.53 67.18
CA GLU A 32 -14.99 -129.58 66.31
C GLU A 32 -14.54 -128.14 66.57
N VAL A 33 -14.40 -127.75 67.85
CA VAL A 33 -13.87 -126.42 68.23
C VAL A 33 -12.42 -126.24 67.77
N ARG A 34 -11.55 -127.23 67.97
CA ARG A 34 -10.16 -127.18 67.47
C ARG A 34 -10.09 -127.11 65.94
N SER A 35 -10.92 -127.89 65.24
CA SER A 35 -11.02 -127.85 63.78
C SER A 35 -11.51 -126.48 63.28
N MET A 36 -12.47 -125.87 63.99
CA MET A 36 -12.96 -124.53 63.68
C MET A 36 -11.89 -123.45 63.94
N LEU A 37 -11.13 -123.54 65.04
CA LEU A 37 -10.06 -122.60 65.37
C LEU A 37 -8.85 -122.74 64.45
N GLY A 38 -8.51 -123.95 64.00
CA GLY A 38 -7.51 -124.17 62.96
C GLY A 38 -7.93 -123.50 61.64
N ARG A 39 -9.19 -123.68 61.22
CA ARG A 39 -9.74 -122.97 60.06
C ARG A 39 -9.77 -121.46 60.25
N ALA A 40 -10.05 -120.97 61.45
CA ALA A 40 -10.03 -119.54 61.77
C ALA A 40 -8.60 -118.97 61.74
N ALA A 41 -7.62 -119.72 62.25
CA ALA A 41 -6.20 -119.37 62.18
C ALA A 41 -5.70 -119.34 60.74
N ASP A 42 -6.04 -120.35 59.94
CA ASP A 42 -5.71 -120.37 58.51
C ASP A 42 -6.37 -119.20 57.77
N ALA A 43 -7.63 -118.89 58.07
CA ALA A 43 -8.31 -117.74 57.52
C ALA A 43 -7.60 -116.43 57.91
N LEU A 44 -7.22 -116.25 59.18
CA LEU A 44 -6.49 -115.08 59.64
C LEU A 44 -5.12 -114.97 58.98
N ARG A 45 -4.39 -116.07 58.77
CA ARG A 45 -3.10 -116.05 58.06
C ARG A 45 -3.28 -115.64 56.60
N VAL A 46 -4.28 -116.19 55.91
CA VAL A 46 -4.61 -115.80 54.53
C VAL A 46 -5.01 -114.33 54.45
N TRP A 47 -5.74 -113.83 55.44
CA TRP A 47 -6.11 -112.42 55.53
C TRP A 47 -4.91 -111.51 55.82
N ALA A 48 -4.03 -111.87 56.75
CA ALA A 48 -2.81 -111.11 57.05
C ALA A 48 -1.87 -111.08 55.84
N GLU A 49 -1.71 -112.19 55.12
CA GLU A 49 -0.94 -112.23 53.87
C GLU A 49 -1.58 -111.35 52.78
N ARG A 50 -2.92 -111.32 52.71
CA ARG A 50 -3.64 -110.43 51.80
C ARG A 50 -3.47 -108.97 52.20
N ASP A 51 -3.51 -108.65 53.48
CA ASP A 51 -3.36 -107.30 54.01
C ASP A 51 -1.94 -106.77 53.80
N ALA A 52 -0.91 -107.59 54.06
CA ALA A 52 0.48 -107.28 53.73
C ALA A 52 0.67 -107.02 52.23
N LYS A 53 0.07 -107.85 51.36
CA LYS A 53 0.07 -107.63 49.90
C LYS A 53 -0.68 -106.36 49.50
N MET A 54 -1.77 -106.02 50.20
CA MET A 54 -2.52 -104.78 49.95
C MET A 54 -1.74 -103.57 50.41
N ALA A 55 -1.07 -103.62 51.56
CA ALA A 55 -0.22 -102.56 52.07
C ALA A 55 0.99 -102.33 51.15
N GLU A 56 1.65 -103.40 50.70
CA GLU A 56 2.70 -103.33 49.68
C GLU A 56 2.16 -102.71 48.38
N ARG A 57 0.97 -103.11 47.95
CA ARG A 57 0.33 -102.54 46.75
C ARG A 57 -0.05 -101.08 46.92
N ILE A 58 -0.50 -100.67 48.10
CA ILE A 58 -0.81 -99.27 48.42
C ILE A 58 0.47 -98.46 48.40
N ALA A 59 1.54 -98.93 49.04
CA ALA A 59 2.84 -98.25 49.03
C ALA A 59 3.39 -98.12 47.60
N GLU A 60 3.32 -99.20 46.80
CA GLU A 60 3.68 -99.17 45.38
C GLU A 60 2.83 -98.17 44.58
N LEU A 61 1.51 -98.14 44.82
CA LEU A 61 0.61 -97.21 44.13
C LEU A 61 0.81 -95.75 44.57
N SER A 62 1.13 -95.51 45.84
CA SER A 62 1.45 -94.18 46.36
C SER A 62 2.73 -93.64 45.73
N VAL A 63 3.80 -94.45 45.69
CA VAL A 63 5.05 -94.07 45.01
C VAL A 63 4.78 -93.76 43.53
N ARG A 64 4.00 -94.60 42.85
CA ARG A 64 3.64 -94.36 41.44
C ARG A 64 2.77 -93.13 41.22
N LEU A 65 1.94 -92.75 42.19
CA LEU A 65 1.11 -91.55 42.12
C LEU A 65 1.98 -90.30 42.29
N ASP A 66 2.87 -90.28 43.28
CA ASP A 66 3.81 -89.18 43.51
C ASP A 66 4.72 -88.99 42.29
N GLU A 67 5.27 -90.08 41.72
CA GLU A 67 6.06 -90.05 40.48
C GLU A 67 5.24 -89.51 39.28
N ALA A 68 3.93 -89.82 39.21
CA ALA A 68 3.06 -89.32 38.15
C ALA A 68 2.69 -87.84 38.32
N GLU A 69 2.50 -87.37 39.56
CA GLU A 69 2.23 -85.96 39.89
C GLU A 69 3.47 -85.09 39.63
N GLU A 70 4.68 -85.54 40.01
CA GLU A 70 5.93 -84.84 39.70
C GLU A 70 6.14 -84.73 38.18
N PHE A 71 5.82 -85.79 37.43
CA PHE A 71 5.86 -85.77 35.97
C PHE A 71 4.83 -84.79 35.37
N ASP A 72 3.64 -84.67 35.96
CA ASP A 72 2.61 -83.73 35.50
C ASP A 72 3.01 -82.27 35.77
N GLU A 73 3.55 -81.96 36.94
CA GLU A 73 4.07 -80.61 37.27
C GLU A 73 5.24 -80.21 36.36
N ALA A 74 6.20 -81.13 36.14
CA ALA A 74 7.31 -80.92 35.21
C ALA A 74 6.80 -80.70 33.77
N ARG A 75 5.76 -81.43 33.36
CA ARG A 75 5.13 -81.29 32.04
C ARG A 75 4.37 -79.96 31.90
N VAL A 76 3.59 -79.56 32.88
CA VAL A 76 2.87 -78.27 32.90
C VAL A 76 3.86 -77.11 32.84
N THR A 77 4.94 -77.16 33.62
CA THR A 77 6.00 -76.14 33.62
C THR A 77 6.70 -76.05 32.26
N SER A 78 6.98 -77.19 31.63
CA SER A 78 7.58 -77.24 30.28
C SER A 78 6.64 -76.65 29.22
N VAL A 79 5.35 -77.02 29.24
CA VAL A 79 4.35 -76.50 28.30
C VAL A 79 4.16 -74.99 28.49
N LEU A 80 4.06 -74.51 29.74
CA LEU A 80 3.94 -73.09 30.04
C LEU A 80 5.20 -72.30 29.64
N GLY A 81 6.39 -72.86 29.91
CA GLY A 81 7.67 -72.27 29.47
C GLY A 81 7.78 -72.17 27.95
N ASN A 82 7.31 -73.21 27.23
CA ASN A 82 7.27 -73.22 25.77
C ASN A 82 6.25 -72.21 25.22
N GLU A 83 5.06 -72.14 25.82
CA GLU A 83 4.01 -71.21 25.38
C GLU A 83 4.40 -69.74 25.66
N THR A 84 4.98 -69.45 26.83
CA THR A 84 5.50 -68.10 27.15
C THR A 84 6.65 -67.70 26.24
N ALA A 85 7.57 -68.62 25.90
CA ALA A 85 8.61 -68.37 24.91
C ALA A 85 8.02 -68.07 23.52
N ARG A 86 6.96 -68.78 23.11
CA ARG A 86 6.24 -68.51 21.85
C ARG A 86 5.55 -67.15 21.85
N ILE A 87 4.88 -66.77 22.94
CA ILE A 87 4.25 -65.44 23.07
C ILE A 87 5.29 -64.32 23.01
N VAL A 88 6.42 -64.46 23.71
CA VAL A 88 7.50 -63.45 23.70
C VAL A 88 8.14 -63.36 22.31
N ALA A 89 8.34 -64.49 21.62
CA ALA A 89 8.81 -64.48 20.24
C ALA A 89 7.83 -63.74 19.32
N ALA A 90 6.54 -64.09 19.37
CA ALA A 90 5.50 -63.41 18.59
C ALA A 90 5.40 -61.91 18.91
N ALA A 91 5.53 -61.51 20.17
CA ALA A 91 5.53 -60.10 20.57
C ALA A 91 6.77 -59.35 20.05
N ARG A 92 7.94 -59.99 20.02
CA ARG A 92 9.16 -59.41 19.43
C ARG A 92 9.05 -59.27 17.92
N ASP A 93 8.49 -60.26 17.24
CA ASP A 93 8.25 -60.22 15.80
C ASP A 93 7.26 -59.10 15.45
N ALA A 94 6.13 -59.01 16.17
CA ALA A 94 5.17 -57.92 16.02
C ALA A 94 5.79 -56.54 16.31
N ALA A 95 6.64 -56.43 17.34
CA ALA A 95 7.34 -55.17 17.64
C ALA A 95 8.36 -54.80 16.56
N ALA A 96 9.03 -55.79 15.96
CA ALA A 96 9.95 -55.58 14.84
C ALA A 96 9.20 -55.12 13.59
N GLU A 97 8.03 -55.70 13.32
CA GLU A 97 7.14 -55.28 12.22
C GLU A 97 6.62 -53.85 12.42
N ILE A 98 6.12 -53.52 13.62
CA ILE A 98 5.67 -52.15 13.94
C ILE A 98 6.82 -51.15 13.76
N ARG A 99 8.03 -51.49 14.22
CA ARG A 99 9.20 -50.61 14.05
C ARG A 99 9.55 -50.44 12.58
N ALA A 100 9.59 -51.53 11.80
CA ALA A 100 9.89 -51.47 10.37
C ALA A 100 8.85 -50.64 9.61
N GLN A 101 7.56 -50.79 9.92
CA GLN A 101 6.51 -49.98 9.33
C GLN A 101 6.65 -48.50 9.71
N ALA A 102 6.89 -48.20 10.99
CA ALA A 102 7.08 -46.81 11.43
C ALA A 102 8.31 -46.15 10.80
N GLU A 103 9.40 -46.89 10.60
CA GLU A 103 10.60 -46.41 9.91
C GLU A 103 10.31 -46.15 8.41
N ALA A 104 9.55 -47.02 7.75
CA ALA A 104 9.13 -46.83 6.36
C ALA A 104 8.21 -45.61 6.19
N ASP A 105 7.20 -45.49 7.06
CA ASP A 105 6.25 -44.36 7.06
C ASP A 105 6.97 -43.03 7.34
N ALA A 106 7.93 -43.03 8.27
CA ALA A 106 8.74 -41.86 8.56
C ALA A 106 9.63 -41.47 7.37
N ALA A 107 10.29 -42.44 6.73
CA ALA A 107 11.09 -42.20 5.54
C ALA A 107 10.25 -41.62 4.39
N GLU A 108 9.08 -42.21 4.12
CA GLU A 108 8.15 -41.71 3.11
C GLU A 108 7.68 -40.29 3.42
N LEU A 109 7.31 -40.00 4.68
CA LEU A 109 6.90 -38.66 5.08
C LEU A 109 8.04 -37.64 4.90
N THR A 110 9.28 -38.00 5.25
CA THR A 110 10.43 -37.09 5.06
C THR A 110 10.73 -36.81 3.59
N GLU A 111 10.67 -37.82 2.72
CA GLU A 111 10.90 -37.62 1.29
C GLU A 111 9.75 -36.82 0.66
N ARG A 112 8.50 -37.10 1.04
CA ARG A 112 7.35 -36.33 0.56
C ARG A 112 7.42 -34.87 0.98
N THR A 113 7.68 -34.59 2.25
CA THR A 113 7.77 -33.21 2.77
C THR A 113 8.96 -32.46 2.16
N LYS A 114 10.08 -33.14 1.91
CA LYS A 114 11.22 -32.57 1.20
C LYS A 114 10.86 -32.22 -0.25
N ALA A 115 10.24 -33.14 -0.99
CA ALA A 115 9.81 -32.89 -2.36
C ALA A 115 8.79 -31.75 -2.45
N GLU A 116 7.82 -31.71 -1.52
CA GLU A 116 6.85 -30.60 -1.42
C GLU A 116 7.53 -29.27 -1.11
N SER A 117 8.54 -29.25 -0.24
CA SER A 117 9.30 -28.05 0.11
C SER A 117 10.16 -27.56 -1.04
N GLU A 118 10.82 -28.45 -1.77
CA GLU A 118 11.60 -28.13 -2.97
C GLU A 118 10.70 -27.56 -4.07
N ALA A 119 9.55 -28.20 -4.34
CA ALA A 119 8.57 -27.70 -5.29
C ALA A 119 8.02 -26.32 -4.90
N ALA A 120 7.76 -26.08 -3.60
CA ALA A 120 7.33 -24.78 -3.10
C ALA A 120 8.42 -23.71 -3.24
N ALA A 121 9.69 -24.06 -2.96
CA ALA A 121 10.82 -23.15 -3.11
C ALA A 121 11.01 -22.76 -4.60
N ASP A 122 10.95 -23.73 -5.50
CA ASP A 122 11.05 -23.48 -6.94
C ASP A 122 9.89 -22.61 -7.44
N ALA A 123 8.67 -22.86 -6.98
CA ALA A 123 7.51 -22.04 -7.31
C ALA A 123 7.69 -20.58 -6.84
N LEU A 124 8.20 -20.38 -5.62
CA LEU A 124 8.46 -19.04 -5.08
C LEU A 124 9.57 -18.32 -5.86
N LEU A 125 10.65 -19.02 -6.23
CA LEU A 125 11.72 -18.43 -7.05
C LEU A 125 11.22 -18.04 -8.45
N ASN A 126 10.41 -18.88 -9.07
CA ASN A 126 9.81 -18.59 -10.38
C ASN A 126 8.82 -17.42 -10.32
N ALA A 127 8.02 -17.33 -9.24
CA ALA A 127 7.16 -16.17 -9.01
C ALA A 127 7.98 -14.90 -8.81
N ALA A 128 8.99 -14.92 -7.93
CA ALA A 128 9.82 -13.76 -7.64
C ALA A 128 10.61 -13.25 -8.86
N THR A 129 11.09 -14.16 -9.72
CA THR A 129 11.77 -13.80 -10.97
C THR A 129 10.81 -13.17 -11.97
N THR A 130 9.58 -13.69 -12.09
CA THR A 130 8.53 -13.13 -12.95
C THR A 130 8.12 -11.74 -12.47
N ASP A 131 7.89 -11.58 -11.17
CA ASP A 131 7.51 -10.31 -10.55
C ASP A 131 8.62 -9.27 -10.71
N ARG A 132 9.88 -9.66 -10.51
CA ARG A 132 11.04 -8.79 -10.75
C ARG A 132 11.10 -8.32 -12.21
N ALA A 133 10.94 -9.24 -13.16
CA ALA A 133 10.94 -8.89 -14.58
C ALA A 133 9.77 -7.96 -14.94
N ALA A 134 8.59 -8.18 -14.36
CA ALA A 134 7.45 -7.28 -14.51
C ALA A 134 7.73 -5.88 -13.93
N ALA A 135 8.31 -5.80 -12.74
CA ALA A 135 8.69 -4.55 -12.10
C ALA A 135 9.80 -3.80 -12.87
N GLU A 136 10.74 -4.51 -13.50
CA GLU A 136 11.75 -3.92 -14.37
C GLU A 136 11.13 -3.36 -15.65
N ARG A 137 10.19 -4.07 -16.29
CA ARG A 137 9.45 -3.56 -17.46
C ARG A 137 8.62 -2.31 -17.11
N ALA A 138 7.84 -2.36 -16.03
CA ALA A 138 7.02 -1.24 -15.60
C ALA A 138 7.86 0.01 -15.28
N ARG A 139 9.06 -0.16 -14.68
CA ARG A 139 10.00 0.95 -14.46
C ARG A 139 10.54 1.52 -15.77
N SER A 140 10.95 0.66 -16.70
CA SER A 140 11.45 1.12 -18.00
C SER A 140 10.39 1.83 -18.82
N GLU A 141 9.15 1.36 -18.80
CA GLU A 141 8.00 2.02 -19.44
C GLU A 141 7.74 3.39 -18.81
N ALA A 142 7.68 3.47 -17.47
CA ALA A 142 7.50 4.73 -16.77
C ALA A 142 8.63 5.74 -17.04
N GLU A 143 9.88 5.29 -17.13
CA GLU A 143 11.02 6.13 -17.49
C GLU A 143 10.92 6.66 -18.92
N GLN A 144 10.51 5.81 -19.88
CA GLN A 144 10.29 6.21 -21.27
C GLN A 144 9.15 7.22 -21.40
N GLU A 145 8.03 6.98 -20.71
CA GLU A 145 6.88 7.89 -20.68
C GLU A 145 7.26 9.23 -20.06
N ALA A 146 7.99 9.23 -18.94
CA ALA A 146 8.48 10.44 -18.31
C ALA A 146 9.43 11.22 -19.22
N ALA A 147 10.36 10.53 -19.90
CA ALA A 147 11.26 11.15 -20.86
C ALA A 147 10.51 11.75 -22.06
N ALA A 148 9.51 11.06 -22.60
CA ALA A 148 8.68 11.55 -23.68
C ALA A 148 7.85 12.77 -23.27
N ALA A 149 7.26 12.74 -22.07
CA ALA A 149 6.49 13.86 -21.52
C ALA A 149 7.38 15.09 -21.31
N LEU A 150 8.59 14.92 -20.77
CA LEU A 150 9.56 16.01 -20.61
C LEU A 150 9.99 16.58 -21.97
N ALA A 151 10.32 15.74 -22.95
CA ALA A 151 10.70 16.20 -24.28
C ALA A 151 9.59 17.01 -24.95
N SER A 152 8.33 16.51 -24.88
CA SER A 152 7.17 17.22 -25.42
C SER A 152 6.91 18.55 -24.70
N ALA A 153 7.04 18.57 -23.37
CA ALA A 153 6.87 19.79 -22.59
C ALA A 153 7.95 20.83 -22.92
N THR A 154 9.22 20.41 -23.06
CA THR A 154 10.33 21.28 -23.47
C THR A 154 10.10 21.85 -24.86
N GLU A 155 9.76 21.01 -25.84
CA GLU A 155 9.48 21.47 -27.21
C GLU A 155 8.32 22.48 -27.23
N SER A 156 7.25 22.21 -26.46
CA SER A 156 6.13 23.14 -26.38
C SER A 156 6.50 24.45 -25.70
N ALA A 157 7.34 24.42 -24.66
CA ALA A 157 7.83 25.62 -24.00
C ALA A 157 8.70 26.46 -24.93
N GLU A 158 9.63 25.82 -25.65
CA GLU A 158 10.49 26.49 -26.64
C GLU A 158 9.66 27.15 -27.74
N ARG A 159 8.64 26.46 -28.25
CA ARG A 159 7.72 27.00 -29.26
C ARG A 159 6.96 28.23 -28.74
N MET A 160 6.39 28.15 -27.53
CA MET A 160 5.69 29.28 -26.92
C MET A 160 6.60 30.50 -26.72
N VAL A 161 7.86 30.28 -26.32
CA VAL A 161 8.83 31.37 -26.16
C VAL A 161 9.20 31.99 -27.50
N ALA A 162 9.40 31.18 -28.54
CA ALA A 162 9.69 31.67 -29.89
C ALA A 162 8.51 32.50 -30.44
N GLU A 163 7.29 31.97 -30.36
CA GLU A 163 6.07 32.67 -30.80
C GLU A 163 5.84 33.97 -30.03
N ALA A 164 6.02 33.95 -28.70
CA ALA A 164 5.88 35.15 -27.88
C ALA A 164 6.94 36.22 -28.21
N THR A 165 8.16 35.79 -28.53
CA THR A 165 9.25 36.69 -28.92
C THR A 165 8.98 37.32 -30.28
N GLU A 166 8.58 36.53 -31.27
CA GLU A 166 8.19 37.02 -32.60
C GLU A 166 7.02 38.00 -32.52
N ALA A 167 5.98 37.67 -31.74
CA ALA A 167 4.85 38.55 -31.53
C ALA A 167 5.24 39.86 -30.85
N ALA A 168 6.13 39.81 -29.85
CA ALA A 168 6.64 41.00 -29.17
C ALA A 168 7.48 41.88 -30.11
N GLU A 169 8.33 41.27 -30.94
CA GLU A 169 9.13 41.98 -31.94
C GLU A 169 8.25 42.66 -33.00
N SER A 170 7.24 41.97 -33.51
CA SER A 170 6.24 42.54 -34.44
C SER A 170 5.51 43.72 -33.80
N MET A 171 5.00 43.56 -32.57
CA MET A 171 4.29 44.63 -31.88
C MET A 171 5.17 45.87 -31.66
N VAL A 172 6.45 45.68 -31.34
CA VAL A 172 7.40 46.80 -31.20
C VAL A 172 7.70 47.45 -32.55
N ALA A 173 7.82 46.67 -33.63
CA ALA A 173 8.03 47.21 -34.97
C ALA A 173 6.81 48.02 -35.44
N ASP A 174 5.60 47.49 -35.25
CA ASP A 174 4.35 48.14 -35.61
C ASP A 174 4.17 49.45 -34.81
N ALA A 175 4.36 49.40 -33.49
CA ALA A 175 4.26 50.59 -32.64
C ALA A 175 5.28 51.68 -33.02
N ARG A 176 6.49 51.30 -33.48
CA ARG A 176 7.49 52.26 -33.98
C ARG A 176 7.05 52.87 -35.31
N ALA A 177 6.56 52.05 -36.25
CA ALA A 177 6.07 52.53 -37.54
C ALA A 177 4.89 53.50 -37.37
N GLU A 178 3.95 53.18 -36.46
CA GLU A 178 2.84 54.07 -36.12
C GLU A 178 3.31 55.38 -35.49
N ALA A 179 4.27 55.32 -34.56
CA ALA A 179 4.83 56.51 -33.93
C ALA A 179 5.56 57.42 -34.96
N GLU A 180 6.32 56.83 -35.88
CA GLU A 180 6.99 57.56 -36.96
C GLU A 180 5.98 58.22 -37.91
N ALA A 181 4.93 57.50 -38.29
CA ALA A 181 3.86 58.04 -39.13
C ALA A 181 3.12 59.20 -38.45
N LEU A 182 2.80 59.07 -37.15
CA LEU A 182 2.16 60.11 -36.38
C LEU A 182 3.04 61.37 -36.26
N LEU A 183 4.34 61.19 -36.02
CA LEU A 183 5.29 62.31 -35.97
C LEU A 183 5.45 63.00 -37.32
N ALA A 184 5.44 62.26 -38.43
CA ALA A 184 5.49 62.83 -39.77
C ALA A 184 4.23 63.66 -40.06
N ALA A 185 3.04 63.11 -39.78
CA ALA A 185 1.76 63.80 -39.95
C ALA A 185 1.68 65.08 -39.11
N ALA A 186 2.08 65.01 -37.83
CA ALA A 186 2.07 66.18 -36.94
C ALA A 186 3.03 67.29 -37.41
N ARG A 187 4.17 66.94 -38.02
CA ARG A 187 5.10 67.90 -38.60
C ARG A 187 4.51 68.58 -39.84
N GLU A 188 3.93 67.81 -40.74
CA GLU A 188 3.28 68.33 -41.95
C GLU A 188 2.12 69.27 -41.61
N GLU A 189 1.28 68.90 -40.64
CA GLU A 189 0.20 69.75 -40.15
C GLU A 189 0.74 71.04 -39.52
N SER A 190 1.81 70.95 -38.72
CA SER A 190 2.45 72.12 -38.13
C SER A 190 3.06 73.05 -39.19
N GLU A 191 3.66 72.50 -40.25
CA GLU A 191 4.24 73.28 -41.35
C GLU A 191 3.14 73.99 -42.15
N THR A 192 2.04 73.29 -42.43
CA THR A 192 0.86 73.84 -43.10
C THR A 192 0.26 74.98 -42.28
N LEU A 193 0.00 74.74 -40.98
CA LEU A 193 -0.56 75.75 -40.08
C LEU A 193 0.35 76.99 -39.98
N ARG A 194 1.67 76.78 -39.96
CA ARG A 194 2.63 77.88 -39.95
C ARG A 194 2.59 78.67 -41.25
N SER A 195 2.55 77.99 -42.40
CA SER A 195 2.45 78.64 -43.71
C SER A 195 1.18 79.47 -43.82
N ASP A 196 0.04 78.90 -43.44
CA ASP A 196 -1.25 79.59 -43.44
C ASP A 196 -1.26 80.81 -42.52
N ALA A 197 -0.67 80.68 -41.33
CA ALA A 197 -0.54 81.79 -40.38
C ALA A 197 0.36 82.91 -40.95
N GLN A 198 1.44 82.57 -41.66
CA GLN A 198 2.31 83.53 -42.32
C GLN A 198 1.60 84.24 -43.48
N SER A 199 0.90 83.52 -44.35
CA SER A 199 0.12 84.13 -45.44
C SER A 199 -0.94 85.09 -44.92
N ARG A 200 -1.70 84.72 -43.88
CA ARG A 200 -2.68 85.61 -43.26
C ARG A 200 -2.03 86.83 -42.59
N HIS A 201 -0.86 86.66 -41.99
CA HIS A 201 -0.11 87.76 -41.41
C HIS A 201 0.29 88.77 -42.49
N ASP A 202 0.82 88.30 -43.61
CA ASP A 202 1.22 89.14 -44.74
C ASP A 202 0.01 89.85 -45.37
N GLU A 203 -1.11 89.15 -45.55
CA GLU A 203 -2.39 89.73 -46.01
C GLU A 203 -2.89 90.84 -45.07
N LEU A 204 -2.80 90.64 -43.75
CA LEU A 204 -3.19 91.63 -42.76
C LEU A 204 -2.27 92.85 -42.80
N LEU A 205 -0.95 92.66 -42.98
CA LEU A 205 0.00 93.76 -43.13
C LEU A 205 -0.27 94.57 -44.40
N GLU A 206 -0.54 93.90 -45.53
CA GLU A 206 -0.87 94.57 -46.78
C GLU A 206 -2.18 95.36 -46.67
N SER A 207 -3.20 94.77 -46.06
CA SER A 207 -4.48 95.44 -45.79
C SER A 207 -4.31 96.66 -44.88
N ALA A 208 -3.57 96.51 -43.78
CA ALA A 208 -3.26 97.62 -42.88
C ALA A 208 -2.47 98.72 -43.59
N GLY A 209 -1.51 98.36 -44.46
CA GLY A 209 -0.77 99.29 -45.30
C GLY A 209 -1.68 100.09 -46.22
N ARG A 210 -2.59 99.42 -46.96
CA ARG A 210 -3.58 100.10 -47.82
C ARG A 210 -4.48 101.07 -47.06
N VAL A 211 -4.98 100.66 -45.90
CA VAL A 211 -5.80 101.55 -45.03
C VAL A 211 -4.97 102.75 -44.55
N LEU A 212 -3.72 102.55 -44.15
CA LEU A 212 -2.83 103.65 -43.74
C LEU A 212 -2.55 104.62 -44.89
N GLU A 213 -2.32 104.13 -46.11
CA GLU A 213 -2.12 104.97 -47.30
C GLU A 213 -3.37 105.78 -47.63
N GLU A 214 -4.55 105.15 -47.64
CA GLU A 214 -5.83 105.82 -47.88
C GLU A 214 -6.09 106.92 -46.84
N ARG A 215 -5.93 106.60 -45.55
CA ARG A 215 -6.14 107.58 -44.47
C ARG A 215 -5.11 108.72 -44.50
N THR A 216 -3.87 108.43 -44.90
CA THR A 216 -2.86 109.47 -45.12
C THR A 216 -3.27 110.39 -46.25
N ALA A 217 -3.69 109.84 -47.40
CA ALA A 217 -4.13 110.62 -48.55
C ALA A 217 -5.38 111.47 -48.24
N GLU A 218 -6.37 110.92 -47.53
CA GLU A 218 -7.54 111.67 -47.06
C GLU A 218 -7.15 112.81 -46.11
N ALA A 219 -6.22 112.56 -45.18
CA ALA A 219 -5.73 113.57 -44.26
C ALA A 219 -4.96 114.69 -44.99
N GLU A 220 -4.15 114.35 -45.98
CA GLU A 220 -3.44 115.31 -46.83
C GLU A 220 -4.40 116.16 -47.68
N ALA A 221 -5.41 115.53 -48.27
CA ALA A 221 -6.46 116.22 -49.03
C ALA A 221 -7.25 117.19 -48.16
N ALA A 222 -7.68 116.76 -46.97
CA ALA A 222 -8.35 117.61 -46.00
C ALA A 222 -7.46 118.78 -45.55
N ALA A 223 -6.16 118.53 -45.30
CA ALA A 223 -5.21 119.57 -44.96
C ALA A 223 -4.99 120.59 -46.09
N LEU A 224 -5.05 120.15 -47.36
CA LEU A 224 -4.99 121.03 -48.53
C LEU A 224 -6.25 121.91 -48.63
N GLU A 225 -7.43 121.32 -48.45
CA GLU A 225 -8.71 122.03 -48.50
C GLU A 225 -8.80 123.10 -47.41
N ILE A 226 -8.46 122.75 -46.16
CA ILE A 226 -8.41 123.70 -45.04
C ILE A 226 -7.48 124.87 -45.37
N ARG A 227 -6.30 124.59 -45.95
CA ARG A 227 -5.33 125.61 -46.31
C ARG A 227 -5.86 126.53 -47.41
N SER A 228 -6.45 125.98 -48.46
CA SER A 228 -7.04 126.75 -49.56
C SER A 228 -8.22 127.61 -49.11
N SER A 229 -9.08 127.07 -48.23
CA SER A 229 -10.17 127.84 -47.60
C SER A 229 -9.62 128.98 -46.76
N ALA A 230 -8.61 128.71 -45.91
CA ALA A 230 -7.98 129.73 -45.09
C ALA A 230 -7.27 130.80 -45.92
N GLU A 231 -6.63 130.44 -47.04
CA GLU A 231 -6.04 131.38 -48.00
C GLU A 231 -7.12 132.25 -48.67
N SER A 232 -8.24 131.66 -49.08
CA SER A 232 -9.37 132.39 -49.68
C SER A 232 -10.03 133.34 -48.68
N GLU A 233 -10.23 132.90 -47.43
CA GLU A 233 -10.72 133.73 -46.34
C GLU A 233 -9.75 134.87 -46.01
N LEU A 234 -8.44 134.59 -46.00
CA LEU A 234 -7.41 135.61 -45.81
C LEU A 234 -7.44 136.63 -46.95
N GLU A 235 -7.54 136.20 -48.22
CA GLU A 235 -7.66 137.08 -49.37
C GLU A 235 -8.90 137.97 -49.27
N ALA A 236 -10.07 137.37 -49.01
CA ALA A 236 -11.32 138.12 -48.82
C ALA A 236 -11.26 139.12 -47.65
N ALA A 237 -10.63 138.74 -46.54
CA ALA A 237 -10.40 139.62 -45.39
C ALA A 237 -9.45 140.78 -45.75
N THR A 238 -8.38 140.51 -46.50
CA THR A 238 -7.45 141.54 -46.97
C THR A 238 -8.10 142.50 -47.96
N GLU A 239 -8.95 142.00 -48.86
CA GLU A 239 -9.70 142.83 -49.80
C GLU A 239 -10.73 143.71 -49.07
N THR A 240 -11.45 143.14 -48.09
CA THR A 240 -12.39 143.89 -47.25
C THR A 240 -11.67 144.97 -46.45
N ALA A 241 -10.55 144.65 -45.81
CA ALA A 241 -9.71 145.63 -45.12
C ALA A 241 -9.19 146.72 -46.07
N ALA A 242 -8.83 146.36 -47.31
CA ALA A 242 -8.43 147.33 -48.32
C ALA A 242 -9.57 148.27 -48.75
N ARG A 243 -10.81 147.75 -48.88
CA ARG A 243 -12.00 148.57 -49.13
C ARG A 243 -12.29 149.50 -47.96
N GLU A 244 -12.30 148.99 -46.72
CA GLU A 244 -12.50 149.81 -45.52
C GLU A 244 -11.43 150.91 -45.40
N LEU A 245 -10.16 150.61 -45.70
CA LEU A 245 -9.09 151.61 -45.74
C LEU A 245 -9.31 152.65 -46.86
N ALA A 246 -9.81 152.24 -48.02
CA ALA A 246 -10.14 153.15 -49.12
C ALA A 246 -11.33 154.06 -48.76
N ASP A 247 -12.39 153.50 -48.18
CA ASP A 247 -13.55 154.26 -47.70
C ASP A 247 -13.17 155.21 -46.58
N ALA A 248 -12.34 154.78 -45.62
CA ALA A 248 -11.81 155.63 -44.57
C ALA A 248 -10.93 156.77 -45.13
N ARG A 249 -10.12 156.49 -46.15
CA ARG A 249 -9.35 157.55 -46.86
C ARG A 249 -10.27 158.54 -47.57
N ALA A 250 -11.30 158.06 -48.27
CA ALA A 250 -12.29 158.91 -48.94
C ALA A 250 -13.13 159.73 -47.95
N GLU A 251 -13.45 159.18 -46.77
CA GLU A 251 -14.08 159.93 -45.68
C GLU A 251 -13.15 160.99 -45.11
N VAL A 252 -11.87 160.67 -44.85
CA VAL A 252 -10.86 161.65 -44.44
C VAL A 252 -10.75 162.76 -45.47
N GLU A 253 -10.71 162.42 -46.76
CA GLU A 253 -10.66 163.37 -47.88
C GLU A 253 -11.89 164.29 -47.90
N ARG A 254 -13.11 163.74 -47.75
CA ARG A 254 -14.35 164.52 -47.59
C ARG A 254 -14.35 165.42 -46.36
N ILE A 255 -13.83 164.94 -45.22
CA ILE A 255 -13.71 165.75 -44.00
C ILE A 255 -12.72 166.89 -44.22
N THR A 256 -11.56 166.64 -44.85
CA THR A 256 -10.59 167.70 -45.19
C THR A 256 -11.17 168.73 -46.16
N GLU A 257 -11.89 168.30 -47.21
CA GLU A 257 -12.58 169.23 -48.14
C GLU A 257 -13.67 170.05 -47.45
N SER A 258 -14.40 169.45 -46.50
CA SER A 258 -15.41 170.17 -45.69
C SER A 258 -14.78 171.17 -44.71
N ALA A 259 -13.58 170.88 -44.20
CA ALA A 259 -12.84 171.75 -43.29
C ALA A 259 -12.12 172.90 -44.02
N GLU A 260 -11.80 172.76 -45.31
CA GLU A 260 -11.28 173.84 -46.16
C GLU A 260 -12.36 174.77 -46.73
N SER A 261 -13.64 174.37 -46.62
CA SER A 261 -14.81 175.14 -47.09
C SER A 261 -15.54 175.93 -45.98
N ALA A 262 -14.98 175.97 -44.77
CA ALA A 262 -15.48 176.71 -43.60
C ALA A 262 -14.45 177.75 -43.12
#